data_AF-A0A975MBE0-F1
#
_entry.id   AF-A0A975MBE0-F1
#
_cell.length_a   1.000
_cell.length_b   1.000
_cell.length_c   1.000
_cell.angle_alpha   90.00
_cell.angle_beta   90.00
_cell.angle_gamma   90.00
#
_symmetry.space_group_name_H-M   'P 1'
#
loop_
_entity.id
_entity.type
_entity.pdbx_description
1 polymer ?
#
loop_
_entity_poly.entity_id
_entity_poly.type
_entity_poly.pdbx_seq_one_letter_code
_entity_poly.pdbx_strand_id
1 'polypeptide(L)'
;MRKRHQLTLTGLAALLVSCNGSDTAEADIGNENGEPNFAGEQITLTGDALPVVGAASATPGAAIGITPAIEPAASGTAPDLTNYVGKFPFDEVSGVSWNEHPMVKAGSQKTVTDASVLEAMAMPGGPSAPIATYLGKVGSWGCQVHNCGDHQWAVLVDPRTGETDVCYHNAAKVRGKSRWFLANGVEEIRPGNCAVV
;
A
#
# COMPACT_ATOMS: atom_id res chain seq x y z
N MET A 1 48.19 34.44 26.69
CA MET A 1 47.90 33.75 27.96
C MET A 1 46.92 32.61 27.67
N ARG A 2 47.40 31.37 27.68
CA ARG A 2 46.62 30.16 27.34
C ARG A 2 46.15 29.49 28.64
N LYS A 3 44.86 29.52 28.94
CA LYS A 3 44.29 28.72 30.04
C LYS A 3 43.81 27.38 29.48
N ARG A 4 44.61 26.34 29.73
CA ARG A 4 44.24 24.93 29.59
C ARG A 4 43.28 24.61 30.75
N HIS A 5 42.07 24.13 30.47
CA HIS A 5 41.25 23.44 31.47
C HIS A 5 41.40 21.95 31.26
N GLN A 6 41.83 21.28 32.32
CA GLN A 6 42.06 19.85 32.40
C GLN A 6 40.74 19.08 32.51
N LEU A 7 40.83 17.85 32.02
CA LEU A 7 39.92 16.71 32.17
C LEU A 7 39.33 16.57 33.59
N THR A 8 38.07 16.16 33.64
CA THR A 8 37.62 15.14 34.60
C THR A 8 36.83 14.08 33.84
N LEU A 9 37.48 12.95 33.62
CA LEU A 9 36.90 11.69 33.19
C LEU A 9 36.26 11.07 34.45
N THR A 10 34.94 10.95 34.49
CA THR A 10 34.26 10.10 35.48
C THR A 10 33.32 9.19 34.72
N GLY A 11 33.58 7.90 34.81
CA GLY A 11 32.86 6.85 34.09
C GLY A 11 31.71 6.23 34.89
N LEU A 12 31.08 5.27 34.19
CA LEU A 12 30.18 4.20 34.65
C LEU A 12 28.81 4.60 35.21
N ALA A 13 27.76 4.33 34.42
CA ALA A 13 26.90 3.16 34.65
C ALA A 13 25.95 2.97 33.45
N ALA A 14 26.13 1.86 32.74
CA ALA A 14 25.13 1.35 31.80
C ALA A 14 24.01 0.66 32.61
N LEU A 15 22.77 1.14 32.53
CA LEU A 15 21.60 0.39 32.95
C LEU A 15 21.11 -0.47 31.79
N LEU A 16 21.50 -1.75 31.82
CA LEU A 16 20.83 -2.82 31.09
C LEU A 16 19.56 -3.20 31.87
N VAL A 17 18.38 -2.89 31.32
CA VAL A 17 17.12 -3.49 31.78
C VAL A 17 16.90 -4.75 30.95
N SER A 18 17.34 -5.88 31.51
CA SER A 18 16.92 -7.21 31.09
C SER A 18 15.74 -7.63 31.96
N CYS A 19 14.56 -7.77 31.37
CA CYS A 19 13.48 -8.57 31.96
C CYS A 19 13.48 -9.91 31.24
N ASN A 20 14.02 -10.94 31.89
CA ASN A 20 13.86 -12.33 31.49
C ASN A 20 13.41 -13.13 32.73
N GLY A 21 12.32 -13.87 32.56
CA GLY A 21 11.86 -14.95 33.43
C GLY A 21 10.34 -14.96 33.55
N SER A 22 9.63 -16.09 33.52
CA SER A 22 9.97 -17.49 33.27
C SER A 22 8.62 -18.23 33.10
N ASP A 23 8.68 -19.37 32.43
CA ASP A 23 7.62 -20.29 32.02
C ASP A 23 6.61 -20.83 33.06
N THR A 24 5.45 -21.22 32.48
CA THR A 24 4.49 -22.30 32.84
C THR A 24 3.55 -22.15 34.05
N ALA A 25 2.24 -22.16 33.77
CA ALA A 25 1.32 -23.20 34.23
C ALA A 25 -0.05 -23.09 33.54
N GLU A 26 -0.49 -24.21 32.99
CA GLU A 26 -1.81 -24.47 32.43
C GLU A 26 -2.88 -24.47 33.53
N ALA A 27 -4.09 -24.02 33.20
CA ALA A 27 -5.31 -24.36 33.93
C ALA A 27 -6.45 -24.50 32.90
N ASP A 28 -6.71 -25.75 32.56
CA ASP A 28 -7.85 -26.27 31.83
C ASP A 28 -9.08 -26.33 32.76
N ILE A 29 -10.19 -25.68 32.38
CA ILE A 29 -11.56 -26.12 32.72
C ILE A 29 -12.49 -25.71 31.56
N GLY A 30 -12.62 -26.62 30.58
CA GLY A 30 -13.85 -27.38 30.37
C GLY A 30 -15.12 -26.72 29.78
N ASN A 31 -15.62 -27.40 28.73
CA ASN A 31 -17.01 -27.51 28.27
C ASN A 31 -17.54 -26.32 27.44
N GLU A 32 -18.16 -26.45 26.28
CA GLU A 32 -18.96 -27.54 25.71
C GLU A 32 -18.93 -27.49 24.18
N ASN A 33 -18.89 -28.67 23.57
CA ASN A 33 -18.99 -28.83 22.12
C ASN A 33 -20.30 -28.21 21.60
N GLY A 34 -20.17 -27.08 20.93
CA GLY A 34 -21.21 -26.42 20.15
C GLY A 34 -20.71 -26.18 18.72
N GLU A 35 -20.25 -27.22 18.05
CA GLU A 35 -20.19 -27.22 16.58
C GLU A 35 -21.63 -27.07 16.05
N PRO A 36 -21.92 -26.15 15.11
CA PRO A 36 -23.10 -26.32 14.28
C PRO A 36 -22.84 -27.48 13.32
N ASN A 37 -23.47 -28.61 13.65
CA ASN A 37 -23.66 -29.76 12.78
C ASN A 37 -24.17 -29.31 11.40
N PHE A 38 -23.39 -29.55 10.34
CA PHE A 38 -23.92 -29.71 8.99
C PHE A 38 -23.68 -31.14 8.53
N ALA A 39 -24.36 -32.08 9.19
CA ALA A 39 -24.69 -33.37 8.59
C ALA A 39 -25.80 -33.12 7.55
N GLY A 40 -25.64 -33.74 6.39
CA GLY A 40 -26.34 -33.38 5.17
C GLY A 40 -27.84 -33.61 5.15
N GLU A 41 -28.51 -32.84 4.30
CA GLU A 41 -29.74 -33.25 3.65
C GLU A 41 -29.41 -33.47 2.16
N GLN A 42 -29.30 -34.75 1.80
CA GLN A 42 -29.24 -35.19 0.42
C GLN A 42 -30.62 -34.96 -0.21
N ILE A 43 -30.69 -34.10 -1.22
CA ILE A 43 -31.83 -34.10 -2.13
C ILE A 43 -31.63 -35.29 -3.07
N THR A 44 -32.33 -36.38 -2.79
CA THR A 44 -32.50 -37.52 -3.68
C THR A 44 -33.32 -37.11 -4.90
N LEU A 45 -32.72 -37.12 -6.09
CA LEU A 45 -33.44 -37.24 -7.36
C LEU A 45 -33.15 -38.63 -7.93
N THR A 46 -34.18 -39.46 -7.86
CA THR A 46 -34.25 -40.81 -8.43
C THR A 46 -34.13 -40.79 -9.96
N GLY A 47 -33.29 -41.71 -10.46
CA GLY A 47 -33.26 -42.38 -11.78
C GLY A 47 -33.89 -41.71 -13.01
N ASP A 48 -33.13 -41.54 -14.10
CA ASP A 48 -32.94 -42.63 -15.08
C ASP A 48 -32.02 -42.23 -16.25
N ALA A 49 -31.17 -43.18 -16.65
CA ALA A 49 -30.53 -43.40 -17.95
C ALA A 49 -29.69 -42.28 -18.64
N LEU A 50 -28.39 -42.55 -18.76
CA LEU A 50 -27.60 -42.16 -19.95
C LEU A 50 -28.09 -43.01 -21.16
N PRO A 51 -28.09 -42.53 -22.41
CA PRO A 51 -26.82 -42.57 -23.15
C PRO A 51 -26.58 -41.52 -24.27
N VAL A 52 -25.28 -41.38 -24.58
CA VAL A 52 -24.58 -41.04 -25.83
C VAL A 52 -24.95 -39.83 -26.74
N VAL A 53 -23.89 -39.04 -26.97
CA VAL A 53 -23.41 -38.31 -28.18
C VAL A 53 -24.33 -37.32 -28.91
N GLY A 54 -23.81 -36.11 -29.12
CA GLY A 54 -24.30 -35.19 -30.14
C GLY A 54 -23.60 -33.83 -30.07
N ALA A 55 -22.49 -33.66 -30.80
CA ALA A 55 -21.94 -32.35 -31.12
C ALA A 55 -22.74 -31.69 -32.25
N ALA A 56 -23.21 -30.46 -32.05
CA ALA A 56 -23.65 -29.45 -33.04
C ALA A 56 -24.44 -28.36 -32.29
N SER A 57 -24.43 -27.06 -32.58
CA SER A 57 -23.74 -26.20 -33.53
C SER A 57 -23.91 -24.78 -33.00
N ALA A 58 -22.89 -23.93 -33.13
CA ALA A 58 -22.97 -22.52 -32.75
C ALA A 58 -23.99 -21.76 -33.62
N THR A 59 -24.86 -20.97 -32.99
CA THR A 59 -25.61 -19.88 -33.64
C THR A 59 -25.33 -18.59 -32.86
N PRO A 60 -24.98 -17.46 -33.50
CA PRO A 60 -24.55 -16.26 -32.78
C PRO A 60 -25.73 -15.54 -32.12
N GLY A 61 -25.75 -15.50 -30.79
CA GLY A 61 -26.57 -14.57 -30.03
C GLY A 61 -25.86 -13.22 -29.93
N ALA A 62 -26.46 -12.18 -30.49
CA ALA A 62 -25.96 -10.81 -30.44
C ALA A 62 -25.73 -10.36 -28.98
N ALA A 63 -24.47 -10.07 -28.64
CA ALA A 63 -24.12 -9.47 -27.36
C ALA A 63 -24.58 -8.01 -27.36
N ILE A 64 -25.45 -7.66 -26.42
CA ILE A 64 -25.82 -6.27 -26.12
C ILE A 64 -24.60 -5.67 -25.41
N GLY A 65 -23.77 -4.98 -26.18
CA GLY A 65 -22.58 -4.30 -25.68
C GLY A 65 -22.98 -3.11 -24.80
N ILE A 66 -23.00 -3.31 -23.48
CA ILE A 66 -22.93 -2.21 -22.53
C ILE A 66 -21.44 -1.93 -22.32
N THR A 67 -20.82 -1.30 -23.31
CA THR A 67 -19.49 -0.71 -23.12
C THR A 67 -19.69 0.55 -22.29
N PRO A 68 -19.13 0.67 -21.07
CA PRO A 68 -19.12 1.95 -20.38
C PRO A 68 -18.40 2.95 -21.28
N ALA A 69 -19.03 4.10 -21.52
CA ALA A 69 -18.42 5.18 -22.26
C ALA A 69 -17.18 5.63 -21.50
N ILE A 70 -16.00 5.38 -22.07
CA ILE A 70 -14.75 5.97 -21.60
C ILE A 70 -14.86 7.44 -21.96
N GLU A 71 -15.17 8.27 -20.96
CA GLU A 71 -15.22 9.71 -21.12
C GLU A 71 -13.83 10.19 -21.61
N PRO A 72 -13.75 11.03 -22.65
CA PRO A 72 -12.48 11.48 -23.17
C PRO A 72 -11.67 12.16 -22.06
N ALA A 73 -10.44 11.70 -21.84
CA ALA A 73 -9.53 12.36 -20.92
C ALA A 73 -9.45 13.86 -21.28
N ALA A 74 -9.82 14.71 -20.33
CA ALA A 74 -9.81 16.15 -20.52
C ALA A 74 -8.44 16.59 -21.01
N SER A 75 -8.37 17.17 -22.22
CA SER A 75 -7.14 17.74 -22.80
C SER A 75 -6.78 19.10 -22.17
N GLY A 76 -7.02 19.23 -20.87
CA GLY A 76 -6.69 20.40 -20.08
C GLY A 76 -5.25 20.34 -19.58
N THR A 77 -4.66 21.50 -19.30
CA THR A 77 -3.47 21.59 -18.46
C THR A 77 -3.76 20.87 -17.14
N ALA A 78 -2.86 19.98 -16.71
CA ALA A 78 -3.00 19.29 -15.44
C ALA A 78 -3.17 20.29 -14.29
N PRO A 79 -4.02 20.00 -13.29
CA PRO A 79 -4.24 20.92 -12.17
C PRO A 79 -2.96 21.14 -11.35
N ASP A 80 -2.88 22.27 -10.65
CA ASP A 80 -1.80 22.48 -9.67
C ASP A 80 -1.84 21.36 -8.61
N LEU A 81 -0.68 20.78 -8.27
CA LEU A 81 -0.57 19.71 -7.27
C LEU A 81 -1.13 20.12 -5.90
N THR A 82 -1.03 21.38 -5.53
CA THR A 82 -1.56 21.89 -4.25
C THR A 82 -3.08 21.81 -4.17
N ASN A 83 -3.80 21.73 -5.31
CA ASN A 83 -5.25 21.56 -5.34
C ASN A 83 -5.71 20.17 -4.86
N TYR A 84 -4.81 19.19 -4.77
CA TYR A 84 -5.11 17.88 -4.21
C TYR A 84 -5.06 17.86 -2.68
N VAL A 85 -4.51 18.88 -2.01
CA VAL A 85 -4.40 18.87 -0.54
C VAL A 85 -5.80 18.78 0.08
N GLY A 86 -5.98 17.81 0.98
CA GLY A 86 -7.24 17.46 1.63
C GLY A 86 -8.14 16.51 0.83
N LYS A 87 -7.75 16.13 -0.39
CA LYS A 87 -8.44 15.13 -1.22
C LYS A 87 -7.83 13.75 -1.03
N PHE A 88 -8.58 12.69 -1.32
CA PHE A 88 -7.99 11.36 -1.39
C PHE A 88 -7.29 11.13 -2.74
N PRO A 89 -6.31 10.21 -2.83
CA PRO A 89 -5.59 9.95 -4.08
C PRO A 89 -6.46 9.51 -5.26
N PHE A 90 -7.63 8.94 -4.98
CA PHE A 90 -8.62 8.54 -5.98
C PHE A 90 -9.61 9.65 -6.33
N ASP A 91 -9.67 10.73 -5.56
CA ASP A 91 -10.50 11.89 -5.90
C ASP A 91 -9.90 12.60 -7.10
N GLU A 92 -10.74 12.98 -8.05
CA GLU A 92 -10.32 13.74 -9.20
C GLU A 92 -10.31 15.24 -8.92
N VAL A 93 -9.26 15.91 -9.38
CA VAL A 93 -9.18 17.36 -9.47
C VAL A 93 -9.10 17.70 -10.96
N SER A 94 -10.10 18.43 -11.46
CA SER A 94 -10.21 18.75 -12.89
C SER A 94 -10.17 17.50 -13.80
N GLY A 95 -10.77 16.38 -13.35
CA GLY A 95 -10.82 15.12 -14.09
C GLY A 95 -9.53 14.30 -14.08
N VAL A 96 -8.59 14.61 -13.17
CA VAL A 96 -7.33 13.88 -13.04
C VAL A 96 -7.20 13.41 -11.59
N SER A 97 -6.96 12.12 -11.38
CA SER A 97 -6.63 11.56 -10.06
C SER A 97 -5.15 11.75 -9.76
N TRP A 98 -4.76 11.62 -8.49
CA TRP A 98 -3.37 11.88 -8.06
C TRP A 98 -2.34 11.04 -8.83
N ASN A 99 -2.57 9.74 -8.98
CA ASN A 99 -1.64 8.83 -9.65
C ASN A 99 -1.55 9.08 -11.18
N GLU A 100 -2.61 9.65 -11.77
CA GLU A 100 -2.63 10.01 -13.19
C GLU A 100 -2.12 11.43 -13.46
N HIS A 101 -1.87 12.22 -12.40
CA HIS A 101 -1.28 13.53 -12.57
C HIS A 101 0.10 13.42 -13.25
N PRO A 102 0.34 14.13 -14.38
CA PRO A 102 1.55 13.93 -15.19
C PRO A 102 2.87 14.08 -14.41
N MET A 103 2.96 15.04 -13.49
CA MET A 103 4.15 15.20 -12.65
C MET A 103 4.35 14.04 -11.67
N VAL A 104 3.27 13.51 -11.07
CA VAL A 104 3.33 12.40 -10.12
C VAL A 104 3.77 11.13 -10.83
N LYS A 105 3.14 10.86 -11.99
CA LYS A 105 3.42 9.70 -12.83
C LYS A 105 4.86 9.72 -13.34
N ALA A 106 5.29 10.81 -13.97
CA ALA A 106 6.64 10.95 -14.49
C ALA A 106 7.71 10.94 -13.39
N GLY A 107 7.44 11.61 -12.27
CA GLY A 107 8.33 11.65 -11.12
C GLY A 107 8.52 10.26 -10.49
N SER A 108 7.42 9.53 -10.26
CA SER A 108 7.46 8.17 -9.72
C SER A 108 8.22 7.23 -10.65
N GLN A 109 7.94 7.27 -11.96
CA GLN A 109 8.62 6.44 -12.96
C GLN A 109 10.12 6.75 -13.09
N LYS A 110 10.51 8.02 -12.90
CA LYS A 110 11.91 8.43 -12.90
C LYS A 110 12.66 7.96 -11.65
N THR A 111 12.02 8.08 -10.48
CA THR A 111 12.65 7.85 -9.18
C THR A 111 12.66 6.36 -8.80
N VAL A 112 11.59 5.62 -9.09
CA VAL A 112 11.44 4.22 -8.69
C VAL A 112 11.92 3.30 -9.81
N THR A 113 13.07 2.67 -9.61
CA THR A 113 13.67 1.73 -10.58
C THR A 113 13.11 0.32 -10.50
N ASP A 114 12.38 -0.01 -9.43
CA ASP A 114 11.75 -1.29 -9.21
C ASP A 114 10.31 -1.30 -9.76
N ALA A 115 10.09 -2.03 -10.85
CA ALA A 115 8.78 -2.11 -11.49
C ALA A 115 7.69 -2.69 -10.57
N SER A 116 8.04 -3.58 -9.64
CA SER A 116 7.06 -4.16 -8.70
C SER A 116 6.56 -3.14 -7.68
N VAL A 117 7.37 -2.14 -7.35
CA VAL A 117 6.98 -1.03 -6.47
C VAL A 117 6.03 -0.10 -7.21
N LEU A 118 6.31 0.23 -8.47
CA LEU A 118 5.41 1.02 -9.32
C LEU A 118 4.05 0.34 -9.49
N GLU A 119 4.04 -0.97 -9.72
CA GLU A 119 2.81 -1.75 -9.83
C GLU A 119 2.00 -1.74 -8.52
N ALA A 120 2.67 -1.91 -7.37
CA ALA A 120 2.01 -1.84 -6.07
C ALA A 120 1.37 -0.46 -5.81
N MET A 121 2.07 0.63 -6.16
CA MET A 121 1.57 2.00 -6.00
C MET A 121 0.39 2.35 -6.91
N ALA A 122 0.30 1.69 -8.07
CA ALA A 122 -0.79 1.88 -9.02
C ALA A 122 -2.07 1.11 -8.64
N MET A 123 -2.03 0.28 -7.60
CA MET A 123 -3.16 -0.55 -7.18
C MET A 123 -4.36 0.34 -6.77
N PRO A 124 -5.50 0.22 -7.46
CA PRO A 124 -6.67 1.02 -7.14
C PRO A 124 -7.34 0.53 -5.85
N GLY A 125 -7.99 1.45 -5.12
CA GLY A 125 -8.94 1.09 -4.06
C GLY A 125 -8.34 0.59 -2.74
N GLY A 126 -7.03 0.76 -2.53
CA GLY A 126 -6.40 0.55 -1.22
C GLY A 126 -6.80 1.60 -0.18
N PRO A 127 -6.73 1.30 1.13
CA PRO A 127 -6.87 2.34 2.15
C PRO A 127 -5.82 3.44 1.93
N SER A 128 -6.24 4.68 2.10
CA SER A 128 -5.42 5.86 1.89
C SER A 128 -5.79 6.97 2.88
N ALA A 129 -4.86 7.90 3.08
CA ALA A 129 -5.10 9.12 3.82
C ALA A 129 -5.35 10.28 2.84
N PRO A 130 -6.03 11.36 3.29
CA PRO A 130 -6.07 12.59 2.51
C PRO A 130 -4.66 13.10 2.20
N ILE A 131 -4.46 13.60 0.99
CA ILE A 131 -3.22 14.20 0.52
C ILE A 131 -2.88 15.41 1.38
N ALA A 132 -1.64 15.50 1.81
CA ALA A 132 -1.16 16.52 2.73
C ALA A 132 0.13 17.18 2.23
N THR A 133 0.53 18.28 2.88
CA THR A 133 1.86 18.85 2.68
C THR A 133 2.82 18.31 3.73
N TYR A 134 3.96 17.79 3.30
CA TYR A 134 5.02 17.28 4.16
C TYR A 134 6.37 17.80 3.68
N LEU A 135 7.11 18.50 4.55
CA LEU A 135 8.42 19.11 4.24
C LEU A 135 8.42 19.97 2.95
N GLY A 136 7.32 20.68 2.69
CA GLY A 136 7.15 21.51 1.49
C GLY A 136 6.80 20.75 0.21
N LYS A 137 6.62 19.42 0.29
CA LYS A 137 6.14 18.56 -0.80
C LYS A 137 4.66 18.24 -0.62
N VAL A 138 3.96 17.99 -1.72
CA VAL A 138 2.59 17.45 -1.69
C VAL A 138 2.69 15.93 -1.71
N GLY A 139 2.03 15.28 -0.74
CA GLY A 139 2.22 13.89 -0.41
C GLY A 139 0.94 13.08 -0.42
N SER A 140 0.94 11.94 -1.10
CA SER A 140 -0.07 10.90 -0.94
C SER A 140 0.47 9.76 -0.08
N TRP A 141 -0.45 9.07 0.60
CA TRP A 141 -0.18 7.83 1.31
C TRP A 141 -1.23 6.79 0.94
N GLY A 142 -0.78 5.54 0.81
CA GLY A 142 -1.67 4.40 0.60
C GLY A 142 -1.07 3.12 1.14
N CYS A 143 -1.90 2.10 1.23
CA CYS A 143 -1.46 0.77 1.64
C CYS A 143 -2.28 -0.33 0.98
N GLN A 144 -1.76 -1.55 1.04
CA GLN A 144 -2.45 -2.72 0.50
C GLN A 144 -3.69 -3.06 1.33
N VAL A 145 -4.80 -3.34 0.67
CA VAL A 145 -6.04 -3.82 1.32
C VAL A 145 -5.74 -5.07 2.17
N HIS A 146 -6.25 -5.10 3.39
CA HIS A 146 -6.05 -6.17 4.38
C HIS A 146 -4.59 -6.44 4.79
N ASN A 147 -3.63 -5.63 4.35
CA ASN A 147 -2.21 -5.79 4.66
C ASN A 147 -1.52 -4.44 4.93
N CYS A 148 -2.28 -3.50 5.48
CA CYS A 148 -1.85 -2.12 5.60
C CYS A 148 -0.65 -1.93 6.53
N GLY A 149 -0.52 -2.75 7.58
CA GLY A 149 0.61 -2.67 8.51
C GLY A 149 1.95 -2.97 7.82
N ASP A 150 1.95 -3.98 6.95
CA ASP A 150 3.17 -4.54 6.38
C ASP A 150 3.43 -4.09 4.94
N HIS A 151 2.46 -3.49 4.25
CA HIS A 151 2.62 -3.06 2.86
C HIS A 151 2.01 -1.68 2.62
N GLN A 152 2.88 -0.66 2.56
CA GLN A 152 2.52 0.76 2.46
C GLN A 152 3.41 1.48 1.45
N TRP A 153 2.92 2.62 0.96
CA TRP A 153 3.70 3.54 0.16
C TRP A 153 3.32 4.99 0.43
N ALA A 154 4.28 5.89 0.19
CA ALA A 154 4.04 7.31 0.12
C ALA A 154 4.74 7.90 -1.09
N VAL A 155 4.10 8.87 -1.75
CA VAL A 155 4.67 9.61 -2.89
C VAL A 155 4.69 11.08 -2.54
N LEU A 156 5.89 11.67 -2.47
CA LEU A 156 6.12 13.06 -2.12
C LEU A 156 6.65 13.82 -3.32
N VAL A 157 5.95 14.84 -3.78
CA VAL A 157 6.34 15.63 -4.97
C VAL A 157 6.56 17.08 -4.58
N ASP A 158 7.72 17.65 -4.89
CA ASP A 158 7.89 19.11 -4.83
C ASP A 158 7.00 19.74 -5.92
N PRO A 159 5.98 20.55 -5.56
CA PRO A 159 5.02 21.06 -6.53
C PRO A 159 5.63 22.03 -7.55
N ARG A 160 6.84 22.56 -7.29
CA ARG A 160 7.53 23.53 -8.16
C ARG A 160 8.43 22.83 -9.18
N THR A 161 9.11 21.75 -8.77
CA THR A 161 10.15 21.09 -9.58
C THR A 161 9.73 19.72 -10.10
N GLY A 162 8.73 19.09 -9.49
CA GLY A 162 8.37 17.70 -9.76
C GLY A 162 9.33 16.69 -9.16
N GLU A 163 10.31 17.12 -8.34
CA GLU A 163 11.21 16.21 -7.66
C GLU A 163 10.44 15.29 -6.70
N THR A 164 10.51 14.00 -7.00
CA THR A 164 9.67 12.98 -6.37
C THR A 164 10.50 12.06 -5.51
N ASP A 165 10.09 11.91 -4.25
CA ASP A 165 10.60 10.88 -3.34
C ASP A 165 9.49 9.86 -3.08
N VAL A 166 9.84 8.59 -3.00
CA VAL A 166 8.91 7.49 -2.75
C VAL A 166 9.38 6.68 -1.56
N CYS A 167 8.52 6.53 -0.56
CA CYS A 167 8.67 5.52 0.48
C CYS A 167 7.90 4.27 0.07
N TYR A 168 8.53 3.11 0.22
CA TYR A 168 7.90 1.81 0.03
C TYR A 168 8.24 0.88 1.20
N HIS A 169 7.21 0.48 1.95
CA HIS A 169 7.33 -0.48 3.04
C HIS A 169 6.73 -1.81 2.60
N ASN A 170 7.51 -2.89 2.73
CA ASN A 170 7.06 -4.25 2.55
C ASN A 170 7.78 -5.15 3.58
N ALA A 171 7.11 -5.51 4.66
CA ALA A 171 7.71 -6.24 5.78
C ALA A 171 8.22 -7.64 5.37
N ALA A 172 7.63 -8.24 4.32
CA ALA A 172 8.10 -9.50 3.77
C ALA A 172 9.44 -9.37 3.01
N LYS A 173 9.85 -8.15 2.65
CA LYS A 173 11.12 -7.85 1.98
C LYS A 173 12.14 -7.26 2.95
N VAL A 174 11.73 -6.27 3.74
CA VAL A 174 12.60 -5.59 4.71
C VAL A 174 11.83 -5.32 6.01
N ARG A 175 11.91 -6.25 6.96
CA ARG A 175 11.14 -6.17 8.22
C ARG A 175 11.47 -4.91 9.02
N GLY A 176 10.44 -4.16 9.43
CA GLY A 176 10.54 -2.98 10.27
C GLY A 176 11.28 -1.78 9.64
N LYS A 177 11.49 -1.83 8.31
CA LYS A 177 12.17 -0.78 7.55
C LYS A 177 11.42 -0.53 6.24
N SER A 178 11.73 0.59 5.61
CA SER A 178 11.19 1.00 4.31
C SER A 178 12.33 1.33 3.35
N ARG A 179 12.10 1.06 2.07
CA ARG A 179 12.93 1.54 0.97
C ARG A 179 12.51 2.96 0.63
N TRP A 180 13.47 3.85 0.49
CA TRP A 180 13.27 5.24 0.12
C TRP A 180 13.97 5.50 -1.20
N PHE A 181 13.20 5.72 -2.24
CA PHE A 181 13.70 6.14 -3.55
C PHE A 181 13.67 7.65 -3.59
N LEU A 182 14.82 8.29 -3.70
CA LEU A 182 14.95 9.73 -3.62
C LEU A 182 15.08 10.35 -5.02
N ALA A 183 14.63 11.59 -5.17
CA ALA A 183 14.65 12.32 -6.45
C ALA A 183 16.06 12.45 -7.07
N ASN A 184 17.11 12.34 -6.25
CA ASN A 184 18.50 12.34 -6.70
C ASN A 184 18.98 10.98 -7.25
N GLY A 185 18.11 9.97 -7.31
CA GLY A 185 18.40 8.62 -7.81
C GLY A 185 19.00 7.68 -6.76
N VAL A 186 19.14 8.11 -5.51
CA VAL A 186 19.62 7.26 -4.42
C VAL A 186 18.46 6.45 -3.84
N GLU A 187 18.70 5.17 -3.61
CA GLU A 187 17.84 4.32 -2.80
C GLU A 187 18.44 4.14 -1.39
N GLU A 188 17.64 4.37 -0.36
CA GLU A 188 18.02 4.20 1.05
C GLU A 188 17.13 3.20 1.77
N ILE A 189 17.67 2.51 2.77
CA ILE A 189 16.89 1.72 3.72
C ILE A 189 16.78 2.50 5.03
N ARG A 190 15.56 2.89 5.42
CA ARG A 190 15.28 3.65 6.65
C ARG A 190 14.43 2.84 7.62
N PRO A 191 14.63 2.95 8.95
CA PRO A 191 13.75 2.33 9.92
C PRO A 191 12.32 2.87 9.82
N GLY A 192 11.33 2.05 10.16
CA GLY A 192 9.92 2.42 10.14
C GLY A 192 9.20 2.02 8.85
N ASN A 193 7.95 2.50 8.75
CA ASN A 193 7.08 2.32 7.59
C ASN A 193 6.90 3.67 6.86
N CYS A 194 5.86 3.78 6.02
CA CYS A 194 5.63 4.97 5.22
C CYS A 194 4.63 5.96 5.81
N ALA A 195 4.21 5.79 7.08
CA ALA A 195 3.27 6.68 7.76
C ALA A 195 3.89 8.04 8.17
N VAL A 196 4.91 8.52 7.45
CA VAL A 196 5.57 9.82 7.67
C VAL A 196 4.90 10.96 6.89
N VAL A 197 3.71 10.71 6.37
CA VAL A 197 2.83 11.63 5.65
C VAL A 197 1.54 11.80 6.44
#